data_AF-A0A250IF71-F1
#
_entry.id   AF-A0A250IF71-F1
#
_cell.length_a   1.000
_cell.length_b   1.000
_cell.length_c   1.000
_cell.angle_alpha   90.00
_cell.angle_beta   90.00
_cell.angle_gamma   90.00
#
_symmetry.space_group_name_H-M   'P 1'
#
loop_
_entity.id
_entity.type
_entity.pdbx_description
1 polymer ?
#
loop_
_entity_poly.entity_id
_entity_poly.type
_entity_poly.pdbx_seq_one_letter_code
_entity_poly.pdbx_strand_id
1 'polypeptide(L)'
;MERPGGLASLVDEHAGLTREVVEARLALAELEAAGPRLPKNMATLERQRPSVDAPPPGAEGNPRWVEYVAYYERRLGELQQGTAVEGPLRWVPYERMRGWFARGLAFERLMVELLRADAKRPRAERRFLGAFHTPRVETYVGVRKPGSGLRFADVLIIEESELAGRPPRVETLSFKSRDLSVLEGDALKAQMIEDAREALRKYGGTLDIRRDSLQSLLREGSEAPVQRVRLVYEGGALKPMDVEDWKAAVNATKAEVPGVEVLFQ
;
A
#
# COMPACT_ATOMS: atom_id res chain seq x y z
N MET A 1 -14.55 -6.44 24.25
CA MET A 1 -13.54 -5.42 24.57
C MET A 1 -12.50 -5.47 23.46
N GLU A 2 -12.57 -4.54 22.50
CA GLU A 2 -11.64 -4.49 21.37
C GLU A 2 -10.24 -4.19 21.91
N ARG A 3 -9.28 -5.07 21.59
CA ARG A 3 -7.89 -4.91 22.05
C ARG A 3 -7.18 -3.90 21.13
N PRO A 4 -6.45 -2.91 21.68
CA PRO A 4 -5.67 -1.99 20.88
C PRO A 4 -4.67 -2.75 20.00
N GLY A 5 -4.69 -2.51 18.69
CA GLY A 5 -3.69 -3.02 17.75
C GLY A 5 -4.11 -4.19 16.85
N GLY A 6 -5.28 -4.80 17.10
CA GLY A 6 -5.84 -5.88 16.29
C GLY A 6 -6.23 -5.47 14.87
N LEU A 7 -6.43 -6.45 13.97
CA LEU A 7 -6.91 -6.24 12.59
C LEU A 7 -8.16 -5.34 12.50
N ALA A 8 -9.08 -5.45 13.46
CA ALA A 8 -10.28 -4.61 13.53
C ALA A 8 -9.96 -3.11 13.68
N SER A 9 -8.88 -2.76 14.39
CA SER A 9 -8.45 -1.36 14.54
C SER A 9 -7.90 -0.74 13.23
N LEU A 10 -7.59 -1.60 12.25
CA LEU A 10 -7.11 -1.21 10.93
C LEU A 10 -8.25 -1.07 9.90
N VAL A 11 -9.47 -1.44 10.26
CA VAL A 11 -10.65 -1.26 9.41
C VAL A 11 -11.08 0.22 9.44
N ASP A 12 -11.50 0.72 8.29
CA ASP A 12 -12.14 2.03 8.14
C ASP A 12 -13.13 1.95 6.98
N GLU A 13 -14.37 1.57 7.29
CA GLU A 13 -15.42 1.38 6.28
C GLU A 13 -15.77 2.69 5.56
N HIS A 14 -15.67 3.84 6.23
CA HIS A 14 -15.93 5.15 5.63
C HIS A 14 -14.85 5.53 4.61
N ALA A 15 -13.63 5.03 4.78
CA ALA A 15 -12.57 5.11 3.79
C ALA A 15 -12.58 3.94 2.78
N GLY A 16 -13.56 3.04 2.80
CA GLY A 16 -13.60 1.86 1.94
C GLY A 16 -12.56 0.78 2.30
N LEU A 17 -11.91 0.90 3.45
CA LEU A 17 -10.97 -0.07 4.00
C LEU A 17 -11.76 -1.11 4.81
N THR A 18 -12.55 -1.92 4.12
CA THR A 18 -13.33 -2.99 4.77
C THR A 18 -12.40 -4.06 5.33
N ARG A 19 -12.94 -4.93 6.18
CA ARG A 19 -12.18 -6.06 6.72
C ARG A 19 -11.56 -6.92 5.63
N GLU A 20 -12.29 -7.21 4.56
CA GLU A 20 -11.83 -8.02 3.44
C GLU A 20 -10.69 -7.33 2.69
N VAL A 21 -10.75 -6.01 2.53
CA VAL A 21 -9.66 -5.23 1.92
C VAL A 21 -8.42 -5.27 2.80
N VAL A 22 -8.56 -5.08 4.11
CA VAL A 22 -7.44 -5.15 5.07
C VAL A 22 -6.80 -6.54 5.02
N GLU A 23 -7.61 -7.60 5.07
CA GLU A 23 -7.14 -8.99 5.04
C GLU A 23 -6.43 -9.31 3.71
N ALA A 24 -6.98 -8.90 2.56
CA ALA A 24 -6.37 -9.10 1.27
C ALA A 24 -5.04 -8.34 1.11
N ARG A 25 -4.97 -7.09 1.57
CA ARG A 25 -3.73 -6.30 1.54
C ARG A 25 -2.68 -6.84 2.51
N LEU A 26 -3.09 -7.31 3.69
CA LEU A 26 -2.18 -7.96 4.63
C LEU A 26 -1.64 -9.28 4.05
N ALA A 27 -2.48 -10.07 3.37
CA ALA A 27 -2.04 -11.29 2.71
C ALA A 27 -1.01 -11.01 1.60
N LEU A 28 -1.21 -9.95 0.81
CA LEU A 28 -0.24 -9.50 -0.18
C LEU A 28 1.07 -9.04 0.47
N ALA A 29 0.98 -8.23 1.54
CA ALA A 29 2.16 -7.78 2.28
C ALA A 29 2.95 -8.95 2.90
N GLU A 30 2.25 -9.99 3.34
CA GLU A 30 2.87 -11.21 3.85
C GLU A 30 3.54 -12.01 2.73
N LEU A 31 2.93 -12.12 1.56
CA LEU A 31 3.51 -12.77 0.38
C LEU A 31 4.78 -12.06 -0.10
N GLU A 32 4.78 -10.72 -0.09
CA GLU A 32 5.91 -9.89 -0.54
C GLU A 32 7.02 -9.76 0.55
N ALA A 33 6.78 -10.25 1.77
CA ALA A 33 7.75 -10.14 2.85
C ALA A 33 8.99 -11.03 2.63
N ALA A 34 10.16 -10.42 2.45
CA ALA A 34 11.45 -11.10 2.29
C ALA A 34 12.04 -11.71 3.59
N GLY A 35 11.25 -11.76 4.66
CA GLY A 35 11.72 -12.22 5.97
C GLY A 35 11.85 -13.74 6.07
N PRO A 36 12.74 -14.27 6.95
CA PRO A 36 12.90 -15.71 7.11
C PRO A 36 11.60 -16.37 7.58
N ARG A 37 11.25 -17.46 6.90
CA ARG A 37 10.10 -18.32 7.19
C ARG A 37 10.50 -19.59 7.91
N LEU A 38 9.54 -20.23 8.56
CA LEU A 38 9.66 -21.59 9.04
C LEU A 38 9.51 -22.57 7.87
N PRO A 39 10.12 -23.77 7.93
CA PRO A 39 9.93 -24.78 6.91
C PRO A 39 8.48 -25.24 6.87
N LYS A 40 7.95 -25.56 5.69
CA LYS A 40 6.58 -26.10 5.50
C LYS A 40 6.37 -27.54 6.03
N ASN A 41 7.36 -28.11 6.72
CA ASN A 41 7.26 -29.47 7.25
C ASN A 41 6.28 -29.49 8.43
N MET A 42 5.15 -30.19 8.25
CA MET A 42 4.08 -30.26 9.24
C MET A 42 4.55 -30.75 10.62
N ALA A 43 5.40 -31.78 10.67
CA ALA A 43 5.90 -32.30 11.95
C ALA A 43 6.79 -31.27 12.68
N THR A 44 7.57 -30.49 11.94
CA THR A 44 8.35 -29.38 12.52
C THR A 44 7.45 -28.27 13.02
N LEU A 45 6.42 -27.90 12.25
CA LEU A 45 5.50 -26.84 12.63
C LEU A 45 4.68 -27.21 13.87
N GLU A 46 4.12 -28.42 13.95
CA GLU A 46 3.39 -28.87 15.14
C GLU A 46 4.27 -28.88 16.41
N ARG A 47 5.55 -29.24 16.28
CA ARG A 47 6.51 -29.18 17.40
C ARG A 47 6.87 -27.76 17.83
N GLN A 48 6.82 -26.79 16.90
CA GLN A 48 7.18 -25.39 17.11
C GLN A 48 5.94 -24.49 17.24
N ARG A 49 4.78 -25.09 17.45
CA ARG A 49 3.50 -24.38 17.50
C ARG A 49 3.51 -23.35 18.64
N PRO A 50 3.32 -22.06 18.34
CA PRO A 50 3.37 -21.02 19.36
C PRO A 50 2.12 -21.08 20.25
N SER A 51 2.25 -20.70 21.52
CA SER A 51 1.14 -20.57 22.45
C SER A 51 1.01 -19.13 22.93
N VAL A 52 -0.24 -18.67 23.09
CA VAL A 52 -0.53 -17.33 23.64
C VAL A 52 0.07 -17.17 25.03
N ASP A 53 0.05 -18.23 25.84
CA ASP A 53 0.48 -18.20 27.25
C ASP A 53 1.99 -18.40 27.43
N ALA A 54 2.71 -18.72 26.35
CA ALA A 54 4.17 -18.93 26.37
C ALA A 54 4.86 -18.13 25.24
N PRO A 55 4.82 -16.78 25.29
CA PRO A 55 5.55 -15.94 24.35
C PRO A 55 7.06 -16.20 24.46
N PRO A 56 7.80 -16.23 23.33
CA PRO A 56 9.25 -16.25 23.34
C PRO A 56 9.81 -14.87 23.76
N PRO A 57 11.11 -14.81 24.15
CA PRO A 57 11.83 -13.56 24.37
C PRO A 57 11.62 -12.54 23.25
N GLY A 58 11.18 -11.34 23.63
CA GLY A 58 10.85 -10.22 22.74
C GLY A 58 9.40 -10.22 22.24
N ALA A 59 8.58 -11.20 22.61
CA ALA A 59 7.14 -11.20 22.37
C ALA A 59 6.33 -10.94 23.65
N GLU A 60 6.97 -10.95 24.83
CA GLU A 60 6.29 -10.74 26.11
C GLU A 60 5.60 -9.39 26.16
N GLY A 61 4.30 -9.40 26.48
CA GLY A 61 3.49 -8.18 26.54
C GLY A 61 3.24 -7.49 25.20
N ASN A 62 3.77 -8.01 24.08
CA ASN A 62 3.51 -7.44 22.76
C ASN A 62 2.08 -7.78 22.33
N PRO A 63 1.19 -6.79 22.07
CA PRO A 63 -0.20 -7.05 21.72
C PRO A 63 -0.37 -7.87 20.43
N ARG A 64 0.64 -7.87 19.54
CA ARG A 64 0.63 -8.64 18.29
C ARG A 64 0.97 -10.12 18.47
N TRP A 65 1.41 -10.56 19.66
CA TRP A 65 1.72 -11.97 19.88
C TRP A 65 0.51 -12.87 19.64
N VAL A 66 -0.66 -12.47 20.13
CA VAL A 66 -1.92 -13.19 19.93
C VAL A 66 -2.26 -13.30 18.44
N GLU A 67 -2.00 -12.24 17.66
CA GLU A 67 -2.22 -12.25 16.22
C GLU A 67 -1.26 -13.17 15.49
N TYR A 68 0.00 -13.24 15.95
CA TYR A 68 0.98 -14.17 15.40
C TYR A 68 0.57 -15.62 15.61
N VAL A 69 0.08 -15.97 16.81
CA VAL A 69 -0.46 -17.30 17.07
C VAL A 69 -1.60 -17.61 16.11
N ALA A 70 -2.60 -16.71 15.98
CA ALA A 70 -3.71 -16.91 15.04
C ALA A 70 -3.26 -17.01 13.57
N TYR A 71 -2.27 -16.20 13.15
CA TYR A 71 -1.66 -16.28 11.83
C TYR A 71 -0.97 -17.63 11.60
N TYR A 72 -0.23 -18.12 12.59
CA TYR A 72 0.44 -19.42 12.54
C TYR A 72 -0.56 -20.56 12.35
N GLU A 73 -1.64 -20.55 13.15
CA GLU A 73 -2.72 -21.54 13.06
C GLU A 73 -3.38 -21.55 11.68
N ARG A 74 -3.69 -20.36 11.15
CA ARG A 74 -4.25 -20.24 9.80
C ARG A 74 -3.31 -20.82 8.75
N ARG A 75 -2.01 -20.47 8.81
CA ARG A 75 -1.01 -20.99 7.87
C ARG A 75 -0.84 -22.51 7.98
N LEU A 76 -0.93 -23.06 9.19
CA LEU A 76 -0.90 -24.50 9.41
C LEU A 76 -2.08 -25.19 8.71
N GLY A 77 -3.29 -24.65 8.85
CA GLY A 77 -4.48 -25.15 8.16
C GLY A 77 -4.39 -25.05 6.63
N GLU A 78 -3.86 -23.94 6.10
CA GLU A 78 -3.65 -23.76 4.66
C GLU A 78 -2.60 -24.74 4.10
N LEU A 79 -1.55 -25.04 4.86
CA LEU A 79 -0.55 -26.06 4.49
C LEU A 79 -1.13 -27.47 4.51
N GLN A 80 -1.98 -27.80 5.50
CA GLN A 80 -2.69 -29.08 5.55
C GLN A 80 -3.62 -29.27 4.35
N GLN A 81 -4.28 -28.19 3.91
CA GLN A 81 -5.16 -28.17 2.74
C GLN A 81 -4.39 -28.09 1.40
N GLY A 82 -3.07 -27.92 1.43
CA GLY A 82 -2.25 -27.78 0.23
C GLY A 82 -2.44 -26.45 -0.52
N THR A 83 -3.03 -25.44 0.11
CA THR A 83 -3.31 -24.13 -0.50
C THR A 83 -2.18 -23.12 -0.30
N ALA A 84 -1.33 -23.31 0.71
CA ALA A 84 -0.14 -22.50 0.94
C ALA A 84 1.13 -23.13 0.32
N VAL A 85 1.94 -22.30 -0.33
CA VAL A 85 3.23 -22.71 -0.94
C VAL A 85 4.43 -22.56 0.01
N GLU A 86 4.31 -21.67 0.99
CA GLU A 86 5.37 -21.27 1.93
C GLU A 86 4.92 -21.49 3.39
N GLY A 87 5.90 -21.72 4.28
CA GLY A 87 5.65 -21.77 5.72
C GLY A 87 5.41 -20.38 6.32
N PRO A 88 4.93 -20.31 7.58
CA PRO A 88 4.71 -19.04 8.24
C PRO A 88 6.02 -18.26 8.43
N LEU A 89 5.94 -16.93 8.39
CA LEU A 89 7.00 -16.05 8.84
C LEU A 89 7.37 -16.36 10.29
N ARG A 90 8.65 -16.21 10.63
CA ARG A 90 9.06 -16.20 12.04
C ARG A 90 8.49 -14.96 12.75
N TRP A 91 8.40 -15.01 14.08
CA TRP A 91 7.84 -13.93 14.91
C TRP A 91 8.42 -12.55 14.57
N VAL A 92 9.75 -12.37 14.63
CA VAL A 92 10.38 -11.05 14.40
C VAL A 92 10.08 -10.49 12.99
N PRO A 93 10.24 -11.26 11.89
CA PRO A 93 9.78 -10.82 10.58
C PRO A 93 8.29 -10.50 10.48
N TYR A 94 7.44 -11.30 11.12
CA TYR A 94 6.00 -11.06 11.14
C TYR A 94 5.65 -9.75 11.86
N GLU A 95 6.23 -9.55 13.05
CA GLU A 95 6.00 -8.38 13.90
C GLU A 95 6.40 -7.08 13.19
N ARG A 96 7.55 -7.10 12.51
CA ARG A 96 8.02 -6.00 11.66
C ARG A 96 7.13 -5.75 10.45
N MET A 97 6.76 -6.81 9.70
CA MET A 97 5.84 -6.69 8.56
C MET A 97 4.49 -6.10 9.00
N ARG A 98 3.96 -6.57 10.13
CA ARG A 98 2.75 -6.04 10.76
C ARG A 98 2.91 -4.58 11.18
N GLY A 99 4.05 -4.20 11.72
CA GLY A 99 4.37 -2.82 12.09
C GLY A 99 4.38 -1.88 10.88
N TRP A 100 5.07 -2.27 9.82
CA TRP A 100 5.10 -1.50 8.56
C TRP A 100 3.74 -1.42 7.90
N PHE A 101 2.98 -2.52 7.89
CA PHE A 101 1.62 -2.53 7.35
C PHE A 101 0.71 -1.53 8.07
N ALA A 102 0.72 -1.54 9.41
CA ALA A 102 -0.09 -0.61 10.21
C ALA A 102 0.34 0.85 10.02
N ARG A 103 1.65 1.12 9.95
CA ARG A 103 2.19 2.47 9.68
C ARG A 103 1.78 2.95 8.29
N GLY A 104 1.91 2.09 7.28
CA GLY A 104 1.46 2.36 5.92
C GLY A 104 0.00 2.78 5.91
N LEU A 105 -0.91 1.99 6.49
CA LEU A 105 -2.34 2.35 6.56
C LEU A 105 -2.60 3.68 7.28
N ALA A 106 -1.85 3.99 8.34
CA ALA A 106 -1.98 5.27 9.04
C ALA A 106 -1.55 6.45 8.14
N PHE A 107 -0.44 6.31 7.42
CA PHE A 107 0.02 7.33 6.48
C PHE A 107 -0.95 7.50 5.30
N GLU A 108 -1.49 6.41 4.77
CA GLU A 108 -2.50 6.45 3.71
C GLU A 108 -3.75 7.21 4.16
N ARG A 109 -4.25 6.94 5.37
CA ARG A 109 -5.41 7.66 5.95
C ARG A 109 -5.14 9.16 6.04
N LEU A 110 -3.99 9.55 6.59
CA LEU A 110 -3.58 10.95 6.68
C LEU A 110 -3.55 11.61 5.28
N MET A 111 -2.94 10.94 4.30
CA MET A 111 -2.85 11.46 2.94
C MET A 111 -4.21 11.59 2.27
N VAL A 112 -5.12 10.63 2.48
CA VAL A 112 -6.48 10.68 1.94
C VAL A 112 -7.27 11.84 2.55
N GLU A 113 -7.15 12.08 3.86
CA GLU A 113 -7.76 13.24 4.52
C GLU A 113 -7.25 14.55 3.91
N LEU A 114 -5.93 14.66 3.69
CA LEU A 114 -5.31 15.83 3.04
C LEU A 114 -5.84 16.03 1.62
N LEU A 115 -5.94 14.97 0.82
CA LEU A 115 -6.47 15.05 -0.54
C LEU A 115 -7.95 15.44 -0.58
N ARG A 116 -8.77 14.88 0.32
CA ARG A 116 -10.19 15.23 0.44
C ARG A 116 -10.39 16.66 0.93
N ALA A 117 -9.55 17.15 1.83
CA ALA A 117 -9.54 18.53 2.25
C ALA A 117 -9.13 19.46 1.08
N ASP A 118 -8.09 19.10 0.32
CA ASP A 118 -7.64 19.84 -0.86
C ASP A 118 -8.73 19.92 -1.93
N ALA A 119 -9.46 18.82 -2.17
CA ALA A 119 -10.57 18.76 -3.13
C ALA A 119 -11.67 19.79 -2.83
N LYS A 120 -11.93 20.09 -1.55
CA LYS A 120 -12.95 21.06 -1.10
C LYS A 120 -12.52 22.52 -1.27
N ARG A 121 -11.23 22.79 -1.48
CA ARG A 121 -10.73 24.17 -1.65
C ARG A 121 -11.04 24.72 -3.04
N PRO A 122 -11.11 26.05 -3.20
CA PRO A 122 -11.15 26.67 -4.53
C PRO A 122 -9.99 26.17 -5.39
N ARG A 123 -10.25 25.92 -6.67
CA ARG A 123 -9.27 25.27 -7.58
C ARG A 123 -7.89 25.94 -7.56
N ALA A 124 -7.85 27.27 -7.53
CA ALA A 124 -6.61 28.05 -7.52
C ALA A 124 -5.77 27.87 -6.24
N GLU A 125 -6.38 27.40 -5.15
CA GLU A 125 -5.73 27.18 -3.86
C GLU A 125 -5.31 25.72 -3.62
N ARG A 126 -5.72 24.81 -4.50
CA ARG A 126 -5.46 23.37 -4.37
C ARG A 126 -3.98 23.07 -4.57
N ARG A 127 -3.35 22.42 -3.59
CA ARG A 127 -1.94 22.00 -3.64
C ARG A 127 -1.75 20.74 -4.48
N PHE A 128 -2.67 19.79 -4.39
CA PHE A 128 -2.54 18.46 -5.01
C PHE A 128 -3.46 18.28 -6.21
N LEU A 129 -4.63 18.94 -6.20
CA LEU A 129 -5.72 18.67 -7.13
C LEU A 129 -6.08 19.88 -8.01
N GLY A 130 -5.17 20.85 -8.17
CA GLY A 130 -5.39 22.05 -9.00
C GLY A 130 -5.61 21.75 -10.49
N ALA A 131 -5.17 20.57 -10.97
CA ALA A 131 -5.42 20.10 -12.33
C ALA A 131 -6.86 19.61 -12.56
N PHE A 132 -7.63 19.36 -11.49
CA PHE A 132 -9.01 18.89 -11.54
C PHE A 132 -10.00 20.03 -11.33
N HIS A 133 -11.12 19.97 -12.02
CA HIS A 133 -12.28 20.82 -11.80
C HIS A 133 -13.08 20.30 -10.61
N THR A 134 -13.57 19.06 -10.70
CA THR A 134 -14.37 18.37 -9.69
C THR A 134 -13.73 17.02 -9.36
N PRO A 135 -12.66 17.01 -8.54
CA PRO A 135 -11.95 15.77 -8.20
C PRO A 135 -12.77 14.91 -7.25
N ARG A 136 -12.98 13.65 -7.63
CA ARG A 136 -13.46 12.58 -6.75
C ARG A 136 -12.28 11.72 -6.29
N VAL A 137 -12.05 11.70 -4.98
CA VAL A 137 -10.95 10.95 -4.36
C VAL A 137 -11.48 9.61 -3.86
N GLU A 138 -11.04 8.54 -4.50
CA GLU A 138 -11.45 7.18 -4.22
C GLU A 138 -10.27 6.36 -3.69
N THR A 139 -10.54 5.53 -2.69
CA THR A 139 -9.53 4.72 -1.99
C THR A 139 -9.84 3.24 -2.16
N TYR A 140 -8.78 2.43 -2.11
CA TYR A 140 -8.85 0.98 -2.20
C TYR A 140 -9.71 0.52 -3.38
N VAL A 141 -9.53 1.17 -4.52
CA VAL A 141 -10.25 0.81 -5.75
C VAL A 141 -9.59 -0.44 -6.32
N GLY A 142 -10.40 -1.49 -6.51
CA GLY A 142 -9.96 -2.67 -7.23
C GLY A 142 -9.64 -2.31 -8.67
N VAL A 143 -8.39 -2.49 -9.07
CA VAL A 143 -7.88 -2.23 -10.42
C VAL A 143 -7.19 -3.45 -10.97
N ARG A 144 -7.28 -3.62 -12.28
CA ARG A 144 -6.61 -4.69 -13.01
C ARG A 144 -5.89 -4.11 -14.21
N LYS A 145 -4.70 -4.63 -14.47
CA LYS A 145 -3.98 -4.42 -15.72
C LYS A 145 -3.70 -5.77 -16.38
N PRO A 146 -3.72 -5.89 -17.72
CA PRO A 146 -3.41 -7.14 -18.40
C PRO A 146 -2.11 -7.77 -17.85
N GLY A 147 -2.21 -9.03 -17.42
CA GLY A 147 -1.07 -9.80 -16.88
C GLY A 147 -0.66 -9.50 -15.43
N SER A 148 -1.31 -8.59 -14.70
CA SER A 148 -0.86 -8.15 -13.36
C SER A 148 -1.73 -8.57 -12.15
N GLY A 149 -2.84 -9.27 -12.42
CA GLY A 149 -3.84 -9.67 -11.42
C GLY A 149 -4.72 -8.52 -10.92
N LEU A 150 -5.63 -8.82 -9.99
CA LEU A 150 -6.42 -7.82 -9.26
C LEU A 150 -5.56 -7.20 -8.14
N ARG A 151 -5.60 -5.87 -8.01
CA ARG A 151 -4.91 -5.13 -6.94
C ARG A 151 -5.78 -3.98 -6.46
N PHE A 152 -5.43 -3.40 -5.33
CA PHE A 152 -6.06 -2.19 -4.82
C PHE A 152 -5.12 -1.00 -5.05
N ALA A 153 -5.61 0.04 -5.70
CA ALA A 153 -4.93 1.33 -5.74
C ALA A 153 -5.10 2.03 -4.38
N ASP A 154 -4.02 2.60 -3.85
CA ASP A 154 -4.08 3.35 -2.58
C ASP A 154 -5.07 4.51 -2.74
N VAL A 155 -4.87 5.31 -3.80
CA VAL A 155 -5.80 6.36 -4.23
C VAL A 155 -5.95 6.40 -5.74
N LEU A 156 -7.18 6.58 -6.19
CA LEU A 156 -7.56 6.95 -7.54
C LEU A 156 -8.33 8.28 -7.49
N ILE A 157 -7.90 9.26 -8.28
CA ILE A 157 -8.58 10.55 -8.40
C ILE A 157 -9.20 10.62 -9.79
N ILE A 158 -10.52 10.79 -9.84
CA ILE A 158 -11.29 10.85 -11.08
C ILE A 158 -11.93 12.23 -11.20
N GLU A 159 -11.86 12.82 -12.39
CA GLU A 159 -12.63 14.01 -12.72
C GLU A 159 -14.10 13.65 -12.92
N GLU A 160 -14.99 14.18 -12.08
CA GLU A 160 -16.44 13.98 -12.22
C GLU A 160 -17.08 14.91 -13.25
N SER A 161 -16.50 16.08 -13.52
CA SER A 161 -17.11 17.00 -14.48
C SER A 161 -16.91 16.52 -15.92
N GLU A 162 -18.00 16.52 -16.69
CA GLU A 162 -17.94 16.24 -18.12
C GLU A 162 -17.28 17.40 -18.86
N LEU A 163 -15.99 17.26 -19.15
CA LEU A 163 -15.26 18.20 -20.00
C LEU A 163 -15.50 17.83 -21.48
N ALA A 164 -16.49 18.50 -22.09
CA ALA A 164 -16.71 18.64 -23.54
C ALA A 164 -16.00 17.60 -24.43
N GLY A 165 -16.44 16.34 -24.40
CA GLY A 165 -15.93 15.33 -25.33
C GLY A 165 -14.52 14.79 -25.05
N ARG A 166 -13.86 15.11 -23.92
CA ARG A 166 -12.60 14.46 -23.48
C ARG A 166 -12.81 13.34 -22.47
N PRO A 167 -12.03 12.23 -22.50
CA PRO A 167 -12.08 11.24 -21.44
C PRO A 167 -11.77 11.89 -20.08
N PRO A 168 -12.41 11.41 -18.99
CA PRO A 168 -12.18 11.95 -17.66
C PRO A 168 -10.69 11.85 -17.30
N ARG A 169 -10.19 12.87 -16.60
CA ARG A 169 -8.86 12.81 -16.01
C ARG A 169 -8.89 11.78 -14.88
N VAL A 170 -7.96 10.85 -14.91
CA VAL A 170 -7.70 9.83 -13.90
C VAL A 170 -6.23 9.87 -13.52
N GLU A 171 -5.97 10.13 -12.24
CA GLU A 171 -4.62 10.10 -11.68
C GLU A 171 -4.57 9.19 -10.46
N THR A 172 -3.38 8.70 -10.13
CA THR A 172 -3.18 7.81 -8.97
C THR A 172 -1.99 8.27 -8.14
N LEU A 173 -2.11 8.06 -6.83
CA LEU A 173 -1.02 8.24 -5.89
C LEU A 173 -0.72 6.86 -5.29
N SER A 174 0.56 6.49 -5.30
CA SER A 174 1.08 5.35 -4.54
C SER A 174 1.81 5.88 -3.31
N PHE A 175 1.41 5.39 -2.14
CA PHE A 175 1.93 5.85 -0.86
C PHE A 175 3.00 4.90 -0.33
N LYS A 176 4.10 5.44 0.19
CA LYS A 176 5.24 4.68 0.68
C LYS A 176 5.66 5.14 2.07
N SER A 177 5.38 4.30 3.07
CA SER A 177 5.86 4.46 4.46
C SER A 177 7.16 3.65 4.67
N ARG A 178 8.19 3.97 3.89
CA ARG A 178 9.51 3.31 3.98
C ARG A 178 10.46 4.20 4.77
N ASP A 179 11.28 3.59 5.62
CA ASP A 179 12.40 4.29 6.23
C ASP A 179 13.53 4.45 5.20
N LEU A 180 13.62 5.65 4.62
CA LEU A 180 14.68 6.05 3.70
C LEU A 180 15.83 6.77 4.43
N SER A 181 15.69 7.03 5.73
CA SER A 181 16.73 7.73 6.52
C SER A 181 18.02 6.92 6.66
N VAL A 182 17.92 5.61 6.49
CA VAL A 182 19.04 4.65 6.57
C VAL A 182 19.69 4.36 5.22
N LEU A 183 19.21 4.97 4.13
CA LEU A 183 19.73 4.76 2.78
C LEU A 183 20.46 6.01 2.29
N GLU A 184 21.60 5.79 1.66
CA GLU A 184 22.47 6.86 1.13
C GLU A 184 22.89 6.55 -0.31
N GLY A 185 23.31 7.58 -1.04
CA GLY A 185 23.87 7.48 -2.38
C GLY A 185 23.10 6.55 -3.32
N ASP A 186 23.79 5.54 -3.85
CA ASP A 186 23.24 4.64 -4.87
C ASP A 186 22.18 3.68 -4.33
N ALA A 187 22.20 3.35 -3.04
CA ALA A 187 21.16 2.52 -2.43
C ALA A 187 19.82 3.27 -2.38
N LEU A 188 19.85 4.55 -2.02
CA LEU A 188 18.67 5.43 -2.05
C LEU A 188 18.13 5.58 -3.48
N LYS A 189 19.02 5.85 -4.44
CA LYS A 189 18.65 5.94 -5.87
C LYS A 189 17.99 4.68 -6.37
N ALA A 190 18.61 3.52 -6.16
CA ALA A 190 18.10 2.23 -6.61
C ALA A 190 16.72 1.94 -6.01
N GLN A 191 16.55 2.18 -4.69
CA GLN A 191 15.27 2.00 -4.01
C GLN A 191 14.18 2.90 -4.62
N MET A 192 14.45 4.19 -4.83
CA MET A 192 13.46 5.12 -5.36
C MET A 192 13.10 4.84 -6.82
N ILE A 193 14.07 4.40 -7.64
CA ILE A 193 13.83 3.96 -9.02
C ILE A 193 12.93 2.72 -9.03
N GLU A 194 13.20 1.72 -8.19
CA GLU A 194 12.38 0.51 -8.13
C GLU A 194 10.95 0.83 -7.67
N ASP A 195 10.78 1.64 -6.61
CA ASP A 195 9.46 2.05 -6.15
C ASP A 195 8.69 2.82 -7.24
N ALA A 196 9.36 3.67 -8.03
CA ALA A 196 8.73 4.37 -9.15
C ALA A 196 8.35 3.43 -10.31
N ARG A 197 9.25 2.50 -10.69
CA ARG A 197 8.96 1.47 -11.69
C ARG A 197 7.80 0.60 -11.27
N GLU A 198 7.75 0.23 -9.99
CA GLU A 198 6.67 -0.55 -9.42
C GLU A 198 5.34 0.22 -9.51
N ALA A 199 5.31 1.48 -9.10
CA ALA A 199 4.11 2.32 -9.18
C ALA A 199 3.62 2.46 -10.63
N LEU A 200 4.52 2.68 -11.58
CA LEU A 200 4.18 2.77 -13.00
C LEU A 200 3.69 1.42 -13.56
N ARG A 201 4.35 0.31 -13.19
CA ARG A 201 3.95 -1.05 -13.60
C ARG A 201 2.54 -1.35 -13.11
N LYS A 202 2.25 -1.09 -11.84
CA LYS A 202 0.98 -1.39 -11.17
C LYS A 202 -0.15 -0.45 -11.62
N TYR A 203 0.12 0.84 -11.78
CA TYR A 203 -0.93 1.86 -11.89
C TYR A 203 -0.83 2.78 -13.11
N GLY A 204 0.23 2.72 -13.90
CA GLY A 204 0.37 3.50 -15.13
C GLY A 204 -0.27 2.83 -16.35
N GLY A 205 -0.57 3.63 -17.37
CA GLY A 205 -1.25 3.17 -18.60
C GLY A 205 -2.76 3.07 -18.40
N THR A 206 -3.42 2.10 -19.02
CA THR A 206 -4.86 1.87 -18.87
C THR A 206 -5.13 0.87 -17.74
N LEU A 207 -6.02 1.25 -16.82
CA LEU A 207 -6.52 0.39 -15.75
C LEU A 207 -7.97 0.00 -16.00
N ASP A 208 -8.29 -1.26 -15.75
CA ASP A 208 -9.65 -1.77 -15.66
C ASP A 208 -10.15 -1.62 -14.20
N ILE A 209 -11.03 -0.65 -14.00
CA ILE A 209 -11.62 -0.29 -12.71
C ILE A 209 -12.78 -1.22 -12.39
N ARG A 210 -12.59 -2.02 -11.34
CA ARG A 210 -13.54 -3.08 -10.96
C ARG A 210 -14.71 -2.60 -10.11
N ARG A 211 -14.71 -1.34 -9.67
CA ARG A 211 -15.78 -0.76 -8.86
C ARG A 211 -16.85 -0.16 -9.76
N ASP A 212 -18.00 -0.82 -9.85
CA ASP A 212 -19.10 -0.46 -10.76
C ASP A 212 -19.59 0.98 -10.55
N SER A 213 -19.64 1.46 -9.30
CA SER A 213 -20.04 2.83 -8.98
C SER A 213 -19.14 3.93 -9.57
N LEU A 214 -17.95 3.57 -10.08
CA LEU A 214 -17.04 4.49 -10.75
C LEU A 214 -17.10 4.36 -12.26
N GLN A 215 -17.59 3.25 -12.81
CA GLN A 215 -17.62 3.00 -14.26
C GLN A 215 -18.53 3.98 -14.99
N SER A 216 -19.59 4.50 -14.34
CA SER A 216 -20.43 5.55 -14.92
C SER A 216 -19.71 6.88 -15.14
N LEU A 217 -18.60 7.11 -14.43
CA LEU A 217 -17.75 8.30 -14.63
C LEU A 217 -16.79 8.10 -15.80
N LEU A 218 -16.61 6.86 -16.26
CA LEU A 218 -15.73 6.48 -17.34
C LEU A 218 -16.51 6.41 -18.65
N ARG A 219 -15.83 6.64 -19.77
CA ARG A 219 -16.47 6.60 -21.09
C ARG A 219 -16.42 5.25 -21.77
N GLU A 220 -15.40 4.45 -21.46
CA GLU A 220 -15.10 3.18 -22.11
C GLU A 220 -15.35 2.01 -21.15
N GLY A 221 -16.54 1.99 -20.54
CA GLY A 221 -16.93 0.95 -19.59
C GLY A 221 -16.09 1.00 -18.32
N SER A 222 -15.24 0.00 -18.09
CA SER A 222 -14.38 -0.07 -16.91
C SER A 222 -12.96 0.42 -17.15
N GLU A 223 -12.58 0.74 -18.39
CA GLU A 223 -11.21 1.13 -18.71
C GLU A 223 -10.97 2.63 -18.55
N ALA A 224 -9.84 2.98 -17.93
CA ALA A 224 -9.42 4.35 -17.69
C ALA A 224 -7.93 4.54 -17.94
N PRO A 225 -7.52 5.42 -18.86
CA PRO A 225 -6.12 5.79 -19.03
C PRO A 225 -5.68 6.69 -17.86
N VAL A 226 -4.68 6.25 -17.10
CA VAL A 226 -4.06 7.03 -16.02
C VAL A 226 -3.07 8.01 -16.62
N GLN A 227 -3.35 9.31 -16.48
CA GLN A 227 -2.49 10.35 -17.07
C GLN A 227 -1.31 10.75 -16.17
N ARG A 228 -1.37 10.43 -14.87
CA ARG A 228 -0.26 10.70 -13.96
C ARG A 228 -0.23 9.70 -12.81
N VAL A 229 0.98 9.21 -12.53
CA VAL A 229 1.31 8.43 -11.34
C VAL A 229 2.19 9.29 -10.44
N ARG A 230 1.79 9.43 -9.17
CA ARG A 230 2.56 10.14 -8.14
C ARG A 230 3.01 9.14 -7.09
N LEU A 231 4.30 9.10 -6.82
CA LEU A 231 4.91 8.34 -5.74
C LEU A 231 5.12 9.28 -4.56
N VAL A 232 4.42 9.05 -3.45
CA VAL A 232 4.50 9.91 -2.27
C VAL A 232 5.06 9.13 -1.09
N TYR A 233 6.23 9.57 -0.63
CA TYR A 233 6.88 9.04 0.56
C TYR A 233 6.38 9.76 1.82
N GLU A 234 6.26 9.01 2.90
CA GLU A 234 6.15 9.56 4.24
C GLU A 234 7.46 10.28 4.60
N GLY A 235 7.35 11.51 5.06
CA GLY A 235 8.45 12.37 5.46
C GLY A 235 8.83 12.21 6.92
N GLY A 236 9.14 13.34 7.57
CA GLY A 236 9.60 13.37 8.95
C GLY A 236 10.90 12.59 9.15
N ALA A 237 10.95 11.75 10.18
CA ALA A 237 12.12 10.96 10.54
C ALA A 237 12.48 9.86 9.53
N LEU A 238 11.59 9.56 8.57
CA LEU A 238 11.82 8.52 7.55
C LEU A 238 12.47 9.06 6.28
N LYS A 239 12.60 10.39 6.17
CA LYS A 239 13.20 11.05 5.02
C LYS A 239 14.73 10.83 5.01
N PRO A 240 15.39 10.76 3.84
CA PRO A 240 16.86 10.77 3.78
C PRO A 240 17.44 11.97 4.53
N MET A 241 18.53 11.73 5.26
CA MET A 241 19.18 12.76 6.08
C MET A 241 19.97 13.76 5.24
N ASP A 242 20.68 13.28 4.22
CA ASP A 242 21.45 14.12 3.32
C ASP A 242 20.56 14.71 2.21
N VAL A 243 20.53 16.04 2.14
CA VAL A 243 19.68 16.81 1.21
C VAL A 243 20.17 16.71 -0.23
N GLU A 244 21.47 16.61 -0.46
CA GLU A 244 22.04 16.52 -1.80
C GLU A 244 21.87 15.11 -2.37
N ASP A 245 22.10 14.07 -1.57
CA ASP A 245 21.78 12.69 -1.95
C ASP A 245 20.29 12.52 -2.24
N TRP A 246 19.43 13.12 -1.42
CA TRP A 246 17.99 13.14 -1.66
C TRP A 246 17.62 13.78 -3.00
N LYS A 247 18.14 14.98 -3.29
CA LYS A 247 17.87 15.67 -4.57
C LYS A 247 18.42 14.87 -5.75
N ALA A 248 19.63 14.33 -5.62
CA ALA A 248 20.25 13.48 -6.64
C ALA A 248 19.39 12.24 -6.91
N ALA A 249 18.88 11.58 -5.87
CA ALA A 249 18.00 10.44 -6.00
C ALA A 249 16.66 10.78 -6.66
N VAL A 250 16.00 11.87 -6.25
CA VAL A 250 14.78 12.36 -6.91
C VAL A 250 15.02 12.65 -8.40
N ASN A 251 16.13 13.31 -8.73
CA ASN A 251 16.45 13.65 -10.12
C ASN A 251 16.78 12.42 -10.96
N ALA A 252 17.55 11.47 -10.40
CA ALA A 252 17.84 10.19 -11.05
C ALA A 252 16.55 9.40 -11.31
N THR A 253 15.65 9.30 -10.32
CA THR A 253 14.35 8.64 -10.50
C THR A 253 13.53 9.30 -11.60
N LYS A 254 13.47 10.63 -11.67
CA LYS A 254 12.76 11.35 -12.74
C LYS A 254 13.34 11.09 -14.13
N ALA A 255 14.65 10.96 -14.24
CA ALA A 255 15.33 10.67 -15.50
C ALA A 255 15.09 9.23 -15.96
N GLU A 256 15.19 8.26 -15.03
CA GLU A 256 15.09 6.83 -15.31
C GLU A 256 13.65 6.32 -15.46
N VAL A 257 12.69 6.96 -14.80
CA VAL A 257 11.28 6.55 -14.79
C VAL A 257 10.39 7.73 -15.16
N PRO A 258 10.41 8.15 -16.45
CA PRO A 258 9.56 9.24 -16.90
C PRO A 258 8.08 8.88 -16.70
N GLY A 259 7.28 9.85 -16.26
CA GLY A 259 5.85 9.67 -15.99
C GLY A 259 5.48 9.39 -14.53
N VAL A 260 6.47 9.26 -13.63
CA VAL A 260 6.25 9.22 -12.18
C VAL A 260 6.77 10.50 -11.53
N GLU A 261 5.88 11.19 -10.82
CA GLU A 261 6.25 12.34 -9.99
C GLU A 261 6.55 11.87 -8.55
N VAL A 262 7.70 12.26 -8.01
CA VAL A 262 8.13 11.86 -6.66
C VAL A 262 7.94 13.00 -5.66
N LEU A 263 7.26 12.73 -4.56
CA LEU A 263 6.90 13.68 -3.51
C LEU A 263 7.19 13.10 -2.12
N PHE A 264 7.35 13.99 -1.14
CA PHE A 264 7.46 13.65 0.29
C PHE A 264 6.43 14.48 1.06
N GLN A 265 5.75 13.88 2.05
CA GLN A 265 4.75 14.55 2.90
C GLN A 265 5.00 14.31 4.38
#